data_AF-A0A6N7QWU9-F1
#
_entry.id   AF-A0A6N7QWU9-F1
#
_cell.length_a   1.000
_cell.length_b   1.000
_cell.length_c   1.000
_cell.angle_alpha   90.00
_cell.angle_beta   90.00
_cell.angle_gamma   90.00
#
_symmetry.space_group_name_H-M   'P 1'
#
loop_
_entity.id
_entity.type
_entity.pdbx_description
1 polymer ?
#
loop_
_entity_poly.entity_id
_entity_poly.type
_entity_poly.pdbx_seq_one_letter_code
_entity_poly.pdbx_strand_id
1 'polypeptide(L)' 'MLSNIGFPGLFLILVIALIIFGPSKLPEIGKAVGHSLREFKKATHDIMNEDKDNSGK' A
#
# COMPACT_ATOMS: atom_id res chain seq x y z
N MET A 1 -9.80 28.51 -0.54
CA MET A 1 -9.14 28.63 0.79
C MET A 1 -8.49 27.32 1.24
N LEU A 2 -9.13 26.16 1.07
CA LEU A 2 -8.54 24.85 1.41
C LEU A 2 -7.41 24.38 0.47
N SER A 3 -7.39 24.79 -0.81
CA SER A 3 -6.33 24.40 -1.76
C SER A 3 -4.96 25.02 -1.48
N ASN A 4 -4.87 26.01 -0.58
CA ASN A 4 -3.57 26.56 -0.10
C ASN A 4 -3.00 25.73 1.05
N ILE A 5 -3.76 24.79 1.60
CA ILE A 5 -3.34 23.82 2.61
C ILE A 5 -2.69 22.64 1.87
N GLY A 6 -1.62 22.91 1.12
CA GLY A 6 -0.91 21.90 0.37
C GLY A 6 -0.18 20.89 1.27
N PHE A 7 1.00 20.47 0.85
CA PHE A 7 1.86 19.55 1.61
C PHE A 7 2.00 19.87 3.12
N PRO A 8 2.07 21.15 3.57
CA PRO A 8 2.15 21.49 4.99
C PRO A 8 0.94 21.04 5.83
N GLY A 9 -0.27 21.07 5.27
CA GLY A 9 -1.47 20.66 6.02
C GLY A 9 -1.59 19.16 6.17
N LEU A 10 -1.24 18.42 5.12
CA LEU A 10 -1.11 16.96 5.19
C LEU A 10 -0.08 16.56 6.24
N PHE A 11 1.05 17.27 6.30
CA PHE A 11 2.09 17.02 7.30
C PHE A 11 1.57 17.24 8.74
N LEU A 12 0.80 18.31 8.99
CA LEU A 12 0.20 18.54 10.30
C LEU A 12 -0.74 17.41 10.73
N ILE A 13 -1.62 16.96 9.83
CA ILE A 13 -2.53 15.83 10.09
C ILE A 13 -1.72 14.56 10.38
N LEU A 14 -0.65 14.32 9.60
CA LEU A 14 0.23 13.17 9.78
C LEU A 14 0.91 13.21 11.15
N VAL A 15 1.40 14.37 11.60
CA VAL A 15 2.00 14.53 12.94
C VAL A 15 0.97 14.20 14.04
N ILE A 16 -0.26 14.71 13.95
CA ILE A 16 -1.31 14.40 14.93
C ILE A 16 -1.62 12.90 14.93
N ALA A 17 -1.77 12.30 13.75
CA ALA A 17 -1.98 10.86 13.63
C ALA A 17 -0.81 10.05 14.22
N LEU A 18 0.43 10.50 14.03
CA LEU A 18 1.61 9.86 14.60
C LEU A 18 1.71 10.01 16.13
N ILE A 19 1.14 11.07 16.72
CA ILE A 19 1.07 11.18 18.18
C ILE A 19 0.08 10.16 18.74
N ILE A 20 -1.06 9.97 18.06
CA ILE A 20 -2.11 9.04 18.50
C ILE A 20 -1.68 7.58 18.29
N PHE A 21 -1.17 7.26 17.10
CA PHE A 21 -0.85 5.88 16.71
C PHE A 21 0.62 5.52 16.95
N GLY A 22 1.52 6.50 17.02
CA GLY A 22 2.97 6.29 17.09
C GLY A 22 3.64 6.22 15.71
N PRO A 23 4.87 6.75 15.54
CA PRO A 23 5.62 6.72 14.28
C PRO A 23 5.94 5.30 13.79
N SER A 24 6.04 4.34 14.71
CA SER A 24 6.36 2.94 14.38
C SER A 24 5.18 2.18 13.75
N LYS A 25 3.93 2.63 13.93
CA LYS A 25 2.76 1.93 13.39
C LYS A 25 2.62 2.06 11.87
N LEU A 26 2.97 3.21 11.30
CA LEU A 26 2.89 3.39 9.84
C LEU A 26 3.81 2.41 9.07
N PRO A 27 5.11 2.24 9.42
CA PRO A 27 5.96 1.23 8.80
C PRO A 27 5.50 -0.21 9.04
N GLU A 28 4.96 -0.51 10.22
CA GLU A 28 4.46 -1.84 10.58
C GLU A 28 3.27 -2.24 9.70
N ILE A 29 2.29 -1.35 9.56
CA ILE A 29 1.13 -1.53 8.66
C ILE A 29 1.60 -1.62 7.21
N GLY A 30 2.52 -0.75 6.78
CA GLY A 30 3.08 -0.78 5.42
C GLY A 30 3.78 -2.09 5.10
N LYS A 31 4.52 -2.68 6.04
CA LYS A 31 5.14 -4.00 5.88
C LYS A 31 4.10 -5.12 5.75
N ALA A 32 3.07 -5.12 6.59
CA ALA A 32 2.00 -6.13 6.56
C ALA A 32 1.18 -6.06 5.25
N VAL A 33 0.78 -4.85 4.85
CA VAL A 33 0.07 -4.61 3.58
C VAL A 33 0.99 -4.93 2.40
N GLY A 34 2.26 -4.54 2.45
CA GLY A 34 3.23 -4.82 1.40
C GLY A 34 3.48 -6.31 1.19
N HIS A 35 3.54 -7.10 2.27
CA HIS A 35 3.62 -8.56 2.20
C HIS A 35 2.37 -9.14 1.53
N SER A 36 1.20 -8.73 1.99
CA SER A 36 -0.10 -9.19 1.45
C SER A 36 -0.24 -8.85 -0.03
N LEU A 37 0.14 -7.64 -0.43
CA LEU A 37 0.08 -7.20 -1.83
C LEU A 37 1.09 -7.96 -2.71
N ARG A 38 2.27 -8.32 -2.16
CA ARG A 38 3.27 -9.11 -2.87
C ARG A 38 2.79 -10.54 -3.11
N GLU A 39 2.17 -11.17 -2.13
CA GLU A 39 1.57 -12.50 -2.26
C GLU A 39 0.41 -12.48 -3.24
N PHE A 40 -0.49 -11.48 -3.12
CA PHE A 40 -1.59 -11.28 -4.05
C PHE A 40 -1.08 -11.10 -5.49
N LYS A 41 -0.06 -10.26 -5.71
CA LYS A 41 0.55 -10.09 -7.03
C LYS A 41 1.11 -11.40 -7.59
N LYS A 42 1.75 -12.21 -6.75
CA LYS A 42 2.31 -13.50 -7.17
C LYS A 42 1.20 -14.48 -7.59
N ALA A 43 0.16 -14.63 -6.76
CA ALA A 43 -0.97 -15.50 -7.06
C ALA A 43 -1.67 -15.08 -8.37
N THR A 44 -1.92 -13.79 -8.56
CA THR A 44 -2.51 -13.27 -9.80
C THR A 44 -1.61 -13.51 -11.02
N HIS A 45 -0.28 -13.41 -10.84
CA HIS A 45 0.67 -13.67 -11.92
C HIS A 45 0.70 -15.15 -12.32
N ASP A 46 0.68 -16.05 -11.34
CA ASP A 46 0.67 -17.49 -11.57
C ASP A 46 -0.60 -17.89 -12.35
N ILE A 47 -1.78 -17.41 -11.94
CA ILE A 47 -3.06 -17.64 -12.66
C ILE A 47 -3.00 -17.11 -14.10
N MET A 48 -2.56 -15.86 -14.29
CA MET A 48 -2.48 -15.23 -15.61
C MET A 48 -1.51 -15.95 -16.56
N ASN A 49 -0.47 -16.59 -16.04
CA ASN A 49 0.48 -17.36 -16.85
C ASN A 49 0.00 -18.78 -17.15
N GLU A 50 -0.71 -19.42 -16.21
CA GLU A 50 -1.30 -20.76 -16.39
C GLU A 50 -2.37 -20.76 -17.49
N ASP A 51 -3.17 -19.69 -17.57
CA ASP A 51 -4.15 -19.48 -18.65
C ASP A 51 -3.50 -19.28 -20.04
N LYS A 52 -2.26 -18.80 -20.10
CA LYS A 52 -1.56 -18.53 -21.38
C LYS A 52 -0.83 -19.75 -21.95
N ASP A 53 -0.43 -20.71 -21.12
CA ASP A 53 0.24 -21.94 -21.57
C ASP A 53 -0.74 -22.96 -22.17
N ASN A 54 -2.01 -22.93 -21.75
CA ASN A 54 -3.04 -23.90 -22.17
C ASN A 54 -3.78 -23.54 -23.48
N SER A 55 -3.45 -22.40 -24.11
CA SER A 55 -4.02 -22.01 -25.42
C SER A 55 -3.06 -22.22 -26.60
N GLY A 56 -1.87 -22.78 -26.35
CA GLY A 56 -0.80 -22.99 -27.35
C GLY A 56 -0.63 -24.43 -27.85
N LYS A 57 -1.52 -25.36 -27.48
CA LYS A 57 -1.56 -26.73 -28.01
C LYS A 57 -2.87 -27.01 -28.74
#